data_AF-A0A662A7G9-F1
#
_entry.id   AF-A0A662A7G9-F1
#
_cell.length_a   1.000
_cell.length_b   1.000
_cell.length_c   1.000
_cell.angle_alpha   90.00
_cell.angle_beta   90.00
_cell.angle_gamma   90.00
#
_symmetry.space_group_name_H-M   'P 1'
#
loop_
_entity.id
_entity.type
_entity.pdbx_description
1 polymer ?
#
loop_
_entity_poly.entity_id
_entity_poly.type
_entity_poly.pdbx_seq_one_letter_code
_entity_poly.pdbx_strand_id
1 'polypeptide(L)'
;MKKNYKKNVKQILSGLFLFGLIGFSNLSAQDWQPIEPPDPSDARQGHSMVTLPDGRVFLFGGEDAQDVLMNDLSELDSYAWNAITPNNSPPPIRKDHQAWARADLMYIYGGYGEAGPLDD
;
A
#
# COMPACT_ATOMS: atom_id res chain seq x y z
N MET A 1 -63.09 -11.47 -18.18
CA MET A 1 -63.33 -12.53 -17.19
C MET A 1 -61.98 -13.08 -16.72
N LYS A 2 -61.74 -13.07 -15.40
CA LYS A 2 -60.47 -13.45 -14.75
C LYS A 2 -60.21 -14.97 -14.87
N LYS A 3 -58.95 -15.38 -15.02
CA LYS A 3 -58.37 -16.50 -14.24
C LYS A 3 -56.88 -16.25 -13.96
N ASN A 4 -56.57 -16.06 -12.68
CA ASN A 4 -55.24 -16.17 -12.09
C ASN A 4 -54.87 -17.64 -11.93
N TYR A 5 -53.60 -18.00 -12.13
CA TYR A 5 -53.00 -19.16 -11.49
C TYR A 5 -51.60 -18.79 -10.99
N LYS A 6 -51.45 -18.74 -9.66
CA LYS A 6 -50.15 -18.69 -8.96
C LYS A 6 -49.70 -20.12 -8.66
N LYS A 7 -48.38 -20.37 -8.76
CA LYS A 7 -47.51 -21.40 -8.10
C LYS A 7 -46.47 -21.88 -9.13
N ASN A 8 -45.23 -22.26 -8.83
CA ASN A 8 -44.24 -22.02 -7.77
C ASN A 8 -42.96 -22.71 -8.28
N VAL A 9 -41.80 -22.04 -8.19
CA VAL A 9 -40.48 -22.58 -7.78
C VAL A 9 -39.78 -23.71 -8.62
N LYS A 10 -38.59 -23.34 -9.15
CA LYS A 10 -37.34 -24.12 -9.46
C LYS A 10 -37.28 -25.10 -10.64
N GLN A 11 -36.45 -24.78 -11.64
CA GLN A 11 -35.27 -25.54 -12.16
C GLN A 11 -34.64 -24.79 -13.36
N ILE A 12 -33.45 -24.17 -13.25
CA ILE A 12 -32.07 -24.66 -13.57
C ILE A 12 -31.51 -24.03 -14.88
N LEU A 13 -30.47 -23.21 -14.66
CA LEU A 13 -29.28 -22.83 -15.47
C LEU A 13 -29.34 -22.63 -17.00
N SER A 14 -29.02 -21.41 -17.42
CA SER A 14 -27.83 -21.04 -18.23
C SER A 14 -27.82 -19.50 -18.27
N GLY A 15 -26.86 -18.81 -17.65
CA GLY A 15 -25.48 -18.75 -18.09
C GLY A 15 -25.24 -17.38 -18.73
N LEU A 16 -24.99 -16.36 -17.91
CA LEU A 16 -24.32 -15.12 -18.32
C LEU A 16 -23.77 -14.47 -17.04
N PHE A 17 -22.48 -14.69 -16.76
CA PHE A 17 -21.74 -13.89 -15.78
C PHE A 17 -21.55 -12.50 -16.40
N LEU A 18 -22.51 -11.62 -16.17
CA LEU A 18 -22.29 -10.20 -16.35
C LEU A 18 -21.40 -9.78 -15.18
N PHE A 19 -20.12 -9.52 -15.44
CA PHE A 19 -19.30 -8.76 -14.49
C PHE A 19 -20.07 -7.48 -14.20
N GLY A 20 -20.61 -7.41 -12.99
CA GLY A 20 -21.46 -6.31 -12.57
C GLY A 20 -20.69 -5.02 -12.72
N LEU A 21 -21.28 -4.09 -13.48
CA LEU A 21 -21.15 -2.67 -13.17
C LEU A 21 -21.46 -2.50 -11.67
N ILE A 22 -20.42 -2.34 -10.87
CA ILE A 22 -20.50 -1.69 -9.56
C ILE A 22 -19.71 -0.40 -9.81
N GLY A 23 -20.36 0.66 -10.28
CA GLY A 23 -21.04 1.56 -9.36
C GLY A 23 -20.01 2.49 -8.72
N PHE A 24 -19.39 3.37 -9.51
CA PHE A 24 -18.64 4.51 -8.96
C PHE A 24 -19.64 5.51 -8.34
N SER A 25 -20.22 5.15 -7.20
CA SER A 25 -21.07 6.06 -6.43
C SER A 25 -20.24 6.68 -5.31
N ASN A 26 -19.85 7.94 -5.54
CA ASN A 26 -19.40 8.92 -4.56
C ASN A 26 -18.20 8.51 -3.69
N LEU A 27 -16.98 8.64 -4.22
CA LEU A 27 -15.79 8.78 -3.39
C LEU A 27 -15.81 10.16 -2.73
N SER A 28 -16.32 10.21 -1.51
CA SER A 28 -16.16 11.36 -0.62
C SER A 28 -14.74 11.33 -0.05
N ALA A 29 -14.07 12.48 0.07
CA ALA A 29 -12.76 12.58 0.74
C ALA A 29 -12.81 12.14 2.22
N GLN A 30 -14.01 11.91 2.75
CA GLN A 30 -14.28 11.52 4.13
C GLN A 30 -14.26 10.00 4.38
N ASP A 31 -14.21 9.15 3.34
CA ASP A 31 -14.28 7.71 3.51
C ASP A 31 -12.92 7.03 3.34
N TRP A 32 -12.47 6.33 4.39
CA TRP A 32 -11.30 5.46 4.33
C TRP A 32 -11.60 4.22 3.51
N GLN A 33 -10.72 3.87 2.59
CA GLN A 33 -10.79 2.63 1.82
C GLN A 33 -9.44 1.92 1.89
N PRO A 34 -9.41 0.62 2.21
CA PRO A 34 -8.19 -0.15 2.14
C PRO A 34 -7.74 -0.29 0.68
N ILE A 35 -6.45 -0.14 0.45
CA ILE A 35 -5.81 -0.61 -0.77
C ILE A 35 -5.28 -2.00 -0.42
N GLU A 36 -5.75 -3.03 -1.12
CA GLU A 36 -5.24 -4.40 -1.01
C GLU A 36 -4.29 -4.66 -2.19
N PRO A 37 -3.00 -4.29 -2.08
CA PRO A 37 -2.04 -4.58 -3.13
C PRO A 37 -1.92 -6.11 -3.29
N PRO A 38 -1.77 -6.63 -4.51
CA PRO A 38 -1.57 -8.07 -4.74
C PRO A 38 -0.38 -8.63 -3.93
N ASP A 39 0.67 -7.82 -3.79
CA ASP A 39 1.88 -8.12 -3.03
C ASP A 39 2.14 -6.96 -2.05
N PRO A 40 1.76 -7.11 -0.76
CA PRO A 40 2.02 -6.09 0.26
C PRO A 40 3.50 -6.06 0.65
N SER A 41 4.02 -4.89 1.04
CA SER A 41 5.33 -4.80 1.69
C SER A 41 5.31 -5.53 3.04
N ASP A 42 6.48 -5.97 3.50
CA ASP A 42 6.61 -6.61 4.82
C ASP A 42 6.06 -5.73 5.96
N ALA A 43 5.39 -6.38 6.92
CA ALA A 43 4.85 -5.71 8.10
C ALA A 43 5.97 -5.08 8.93
N ARG A 44 5.81 -3.79 9.24
CA ARG A 44 6.86 -2.99 9.89
C ARG A 44 6.30 -1.78 10.64
N GLN A 45 7.06 -1.26 11.60
CA GLN A 45 6.79 0.00 12.30
C GLN A 45 7.98 0.96 12.24
N GLY A 46 7.78 2.23 12.58
CA GLY A 46 8.84 3.25 12.58
C GLY A 46 9.46 3.55 11.21
N HIS A 47 8.82 3.14 10.12
CA HIS A 47 9.23 3.47 8.76
C HIS A 47 8.76 4.88 8.37
N SER A 48 9.34 5.45 7.32
CA SER A 48 8.82 6.67 6.69
C SER A 48 8.35 6.41 5.27
N MET A 49 7.36 7.19 4.84
CA MET A 49 6.87 7.21 3.47
C MET A 49 6.90 8.63 2.90
N VAL A 50 7.21 8.75 1.61
CA VAL A 50 7.17 10.03 0.88
C VAL A 50 6.51 9.87 -0.48
N THR A 51 5.70 10.85 -0.88
CA THR A 51 5.04 10.88 -2.20
C THR A 51 5.89 11.66 -3.21
N LEU A 52 6.13 11.07 -4.37
CA LEU A 52 6.83 11.67 -5.49
C LEU A 52 5.89 12.51 -6.38
N PRO A 53 6.43 13.43 -7.22
CA PRO A 53 5.62 14.26 -8.11
C PRO A 53 4.77 13.50 -9.12
N ASP A 54 5.14 12.28 -9.48
CA ASP A 54 4.40 11.40 -10.40
C ASP A 54 3.34 10.55 -9.69
N GLY A 55 3.18 10.71 -8.37
CA GLY A 55 2.20 10.00 -7.55
C GLY A 55 2.68 8.68 -6.97
N ARG A 56 3.88 8.21 -7.33
CA ARG A 56 4.49 7.04 -6.68
C ARG A 56 4.83 7.35 -5.23
N VAL A 57 4.90 6.32 -4.40
CA VAL A 57 5.22 6.47 -2.98
C VAL A 57 6.42 5.61 -2.63
N PHE A 58 7.44 6.23 -2.05
CA PHE A 58 8.56 5.50 -1.48
C PHE A 58 8.30 5.17 -0.01
N LEU A 59 8.75 3.98 0.39
CA LEU A 59 8.80 3.50 1.76
C LEU A 59 10.25 3.12 2.07
N PHE A 60 10.77 3.57 3.21
CA PHE A 60 12.12 3.23 3.65
C PHE A 60 12.18 2.83 5.13
N GLY A 61 13.00 1.81 5.40
CA GLY A 61 13.40 1.41 6.75
C GLY A 61 12.26 0.92 7.63
N GLY A 62 12.39 1.19 8.93
CA GLY A 62 11.54 0.66 9.98
C GLY A 62 12.12 -0.59 10.63
N GLU A 63 11.28 -1.29 11.38
CA GLU A 63 11.60 -2.58 11.98
C GLU A 63 10.44 -3.56 11.84
N ASP A 64 10.75 -4.84 11.76
CA ASP A 64 9.75 -5.90 11.73
C ASP A 64 9.25 -6.27 13.15
N ALA A 65 8.36 -7.26 13.22
CA ALA A 65 7.81 -7.74 14.49
C ALA A 65 8.82 -8.52 15.37
N GLN A 66 10.06 -8.68 14.92
CA GLN A 66 11.17 -9.30 15.65
C GLN A 66 12.24 -8.27 16.04
N ASP A 67 11.92 -6.97 15.95
CA ASP A 67 12.81 -5.84 16.21
C ASP A 67 14.04 -5.82 15.27
N VAL A 68 13.95 -6.44 14.09
CA VAL A 68 15.01 -6.38 13.08
C VAL A 68 14.86 -5.09 12.29
N LEU A 69 15.85 -4.21 12.42
CA LEU A 69 15.90 -2.94 11.70
C LEU A 69 16.14 -3.18 10.20
N MET A 70 15.48 -2.37 9.37
CA MET A 70 15.51 -2.46 7.92
C MET A 70 16.11 -1.19 7.29
N ASN A 71 16.65 -1.32 6.08
CA ASN A 71 17.08 -0.21 5.20
C ASN A 71 16.74 -0.50 3.73
N ASP A 72 15.74 -1.33 3.49
CA ASP A 72 15.20 -1.56 2.17
C ASP A 72 14.41 -0.33 1.70
N LEU A 73 14.38 -0.15 0.38
CA LEU A 73 13.57 0.85 -0.30
C LEU A 73 12.51 0.12 -1.12
N SER A 74 11.25 0.43 -0.87
CA SER A 74 10.12 -0.08 -1.65
C SER A 74 9.36 1.08 -2.29
N GLU A 75 8.76 0.82 -3.44
CA GLU A 75 7.92 1.76 -4.17
C GLU A 75 6.52 1.20 -4.38
N LEU A 76 5.52 2.02 -4.07
CA LEU A 76 4.15 1.80 -4.48
C LEU A 76 3.92 2.50 -5.82
N ASP A 77 3.69 1.71 -6.87
CA ASP A 77 3.23 2.18 -8.18
C ASP A 77 1.96 1.41 -8.57
N SER A 78 0.94 2.12 -9.05
CA SER A 78 -0.29 1.52 -9.56
C SER A 78 -0.94 0.52 -8.58
N TYR A 79 -0.87 0.82 -7.28
CA TYR A 79 -1.37 -0.01 -6.17
C TYR A 79 -0.64 -1.35 -5.98
N ALA A 80 0.60 -1.48 -6.45
CA ALA A 80 1.47 -2.63 -6.20
C ALA A 80 2.81 -2.18 -5.60
N TRP A 81 3.28 -2.90 -4.58
CA TRP A 81 4.60 -2.66 -4.00
C TRP A 81 5.69 -3.36 -4.80
N ASN A 82 6.80 -2.65 -5.01
CA ASN A 82 7.96 -3.13 -5.74
C ASN A 82 9.22 -2.83 -4.92
N ALA A 83 10.05 -3.84 -4.68
CA ALA A 83 11.35 -3.63 -4.07
C ALA A 83 12.27 -2.88 -5.05
N ILE A 84 12.92 -1.83 -4.57
CA ILE A 84 13.94 -1.10 -5.32
C ILE A 84 15.32 -1.52 -4.79
N THR A 85 16.18 -1.99 -5.70
CA THR A 85 17.59 -2.22 -5.40
C THR A 85 18.38 -0.95 -5.72
N PRO A 86 18.94 -0.26 -4.72
CA PRO A 86 19.75 0.94 -4.98
C PRO A 86 21.04 0.58 -5.74
N ASN A 87 21.49 1.49 -6.62
CA ASN A 87 22.75 1.32 -7.34
C ASN A 87 23.99 1.52 -6.44
N ASN A 88 23.81 2.19 -5.31
CA ASN A 88 24.82 2.51 -4.31
C ASN A 88 24.47 1.85 -2.96
N SER A 89 25.33 2.01 -1.97
CA SER A 89 25.03 1.57 -0.61
C SER A 89 23.82 2.33 -0.06
N PRO A 90 22.80 1.63 0.47
CA PRO A 90 21.68 2.27 1.13
C PRO A 90 22.14 2.99 2.41
N PRO A 91 21.34 3.93 2.95
CA PRO A 91 21.54 4.45 4.29
C PRO A 91 21.58 3.30 5.33
N PRO A 92 22.22 3.52 6.50
CA PRO A 92 22.14 2.59 7.62
C PRO A 92 20.70 2.19 7.97
N ILE A 93 20.54 0.94 8.43
CA ILE A 93 19.31 0.42 9.04
C ILE A 93 18.83 1.35 10.14
N ARG A 94 17.53 1.68 10.10
CA ARG A 94 16.95 2.67 11.00
C ARG A 94 15.44 2.59 11.08
N LYS A 95 14.92 2.97 12.24
CA LYS A 95 13.50 3.28 12.46
C LYS A 95 13.34 4.68 13.06
N ASP A 96 12.10 5.14 13.17
CA ASP A 96 11.70 6.41 13.80
C ASP A 96 12.47 7.63 13.24
N HIS A 97 12.86 7.56 11.96
CA HIS A 97 13.55 8.61 11.24
C HIS A 97 12.56 9.53 10.55
N GLN A 98 13.00 10.75 10.22
CA GLN A 98 12.21 11.67 9.40
C GLN A 98 12.62 11.57 7.94
N ALA A 99 11.64 11.71 7.04
CA ALA A 99 11.90 11.78 5.62
C ALA A 99 11.07 12.86 4.92
N TRP A 100 11.59 13.35 3.79
CA TRP A 100 10.87 14.25 2.90
C TRP A 100 11.28 14.02 1.45
N ALA A 101 10.40 14.34 0.50
CA ALA A 101 10.67 14.23 -0.92
C ALA A 101 10.92 15.60 -1.57
N ARG A 102 11.81 15.62 -2.56
CA ARG A 102 11.95 16.71 -3.50
C ARG A 102 12.36 16.16 -4.86
N ALA A 103 11.57 16.51 -5.89
CA ALA A 103 11.69 15.88 -7.20
C ALA A 103 11.57 14.35 -7.08
N ASP A 104 12.47 13.59 -7.68
CA ASP A 104 12.56 12.13 -7.67
C ASP A 104 13.40 11.58 -6.51
N LEU A 105 13.67 12.39 -5.49
CA LEU A 105 14.56 12.05 -4.38
C LEU A 105 13.81 11.98 -3.05
N MET A 106 14.15 10.98 -2.24
CA MET A 106 13.84 10.91 -0.81
C MET A 106 15.07 11.29 0.01
N TYR A 107 14.87 12.19 0.95
CA TYR A 107 15.87 12.62 1.93
C TYR A 107 15.48 12.06 3.28
N ILE A 108 16.44 11.53 4.03
CA ILE A 108 16.25 10.89 5.32
C ILE A 108 17.22 11.52 6.32
N TYR A 109 16.77 11.77 7.54
CA TYR A 109 17.59 12.33 8.62
C TYR A 109 17.28 11.62 9.94
N GLY A 110 18.33 11.26 10.67
CA GLY A 110 18.26 10.75 12.03
C GLY A 110 17.54 9.41 12.16
N GLY A 111 16.82 9.26 13.26
CA GLY A 111 16.18 8.01 13.69
C GLY A 111 17.04 7.22 14.67
N TYR A 112 16.76 5.92 14.77
CA TYR A 112 17.43 5.00 15.68
C TYR A 112 17.96 3.79 14.89
N GLY A 113 19.27 3.59 14.92
CA GLY A 113 19.97 2.42 14.37
C GLY A 113 20.38 1.42 15.46
N GLU A 114 21.14 0.40 15.10
CA GLU A 114 21.60 -0.62 16.06
C GLU A 114 22.43 -0.04 17.22
N ALA A 115 23.23 0.97 16.93
CA ALA A 115 24.12 1.61 17.90
C ALA A 115 23.46 2.74 18.71
N GLY A 116 22.18 3.05 18.45
CA GLY A 116 21.48 4.16 19.09
C GLY A 116 20.96 5.22 18.12
N PRO A 117 20.67 6.44 18.62
CA PRO A 117 20.24 7.56 17.80
C PRO A 117 21.25 7.92 16.71
N LEU A 118 20.75 8.28 15.53
CA LEU A 118 21.53 8.74 14.38
C LEU A 118 21.47 10.28 14.27
N ASP A 119 22.58 10.91 13.87
CA ASP A 119 22.77 12.36 13.77
C ASP A 119 23.22 12.83 12.37
N ASP A 120 22.92 12.03 11.34
CA ASP A 120 23.32 12.24 9.94
C ASP A 120 22.50 13.30 9.21
#